data_AF-A0A0R0LPG3-F1
#
_entry.id   AF-A0A0R0LPG3-F1
#
_cell.length_a   1.000
_cell.length_b   1.000
_cell.length_c   1.000
_cell.angle_alpha   90.00
_cell.angle_beta   90.00
_cell.angle_gamma   90.00
#
_symmetry.space_group_name_H-M   'P 1'
#
loop_
_entity.id
_entity.type
_entity.pdbx_description
1 polymer ?
#
loop_
_entity_poly.entity_id
_entity_poly.type
_entity_poly.pdbx_seq_one_letter_code
_entity_poly.pdbx_strand_id
1 'polypeptide(L)'
;MKRALTQRACGDVIPVFLTMLTELKQSAFKPVAALGKTLSSWKEESARMWRLSKSNGITEGCHRKMKLIQRRADGFKNFENVRVRVKGLCG
;
A
#
# COMPACT_ATOMS: atom_id res chain seq x y z
N MET A 1 -2.95 7.95 -19.21
CA MET A 1 -3.90 7.30 -18.27
C MET A 1 -4.32 8.28 -17.19
N LYS A 2 -5.62 8.41 -16.93
CA LYS A 2 -6.10 9.12 -15.72
C LYS A 2 -5.70 8.31 -14.49
N ARG A 3 -4.97 8.93 -13.56
CA ARG A 3 -4.45 8.26 -12.35
C ARG A 3 -5.47 8.17 -11.21
N ALA A 4 -6.60 8.86 -11.33
CA ALA A 4 -7.67 8.89 -10.34
C ALA A 4 -9.04 8.82 -11.04
N LEU A 5 -10.00 8.19 -10.37
CA LEU A 5 -11.40 8.10 -10.79
C LEU A 5 -12.17 9.35 -10.41
N THR A 6 -13.17 9.68 -11.24
CA THR A 6 -14.17 10.69 -10.90
C THR A 6 -15.20 10.09 -9.94
N GLN A 7 -15.97 10.94 -9.24
CA GLN A 7 -17.02 10.46 -8.33
C GLN A 7 -18.04 9.55 -9.03
N ARG A 8 -18.43 9.90 -10.26
CA ARG A 8 -19.34 9.08 -11.07
C ARG A 8 -18.75 7.71 -11.37
N ALA A 9 -17.49 7.67 -11.83
CA ALA A 9 -16.79 6.42 -12.12
C ALA A 9 -16.57 5.56 -10.86
N CYS A 10 -16.34 6.18 -9.68
CA CYS A 10 -16.32 5.43 -8.42
C CYS A 10 -17.67 4.74 -8.17
N GLY A 11 -18.79 5.42 -8.41
CA GLY A 11 -20.14 4.85 -8.29
C GLY A 11 -20.31 3.57 -9.12
N ASP A 12 -19.78 3.57 -10.34
CA ASP A 12 -19.88 2.42 -11.24
C ASP A 12 -19.02 1.23 -10.81
N VAL A 13 -17.87 1.48 -10.17
CA VAL A 13 -16.89 0.44 -9.79
C VAL A 13 -17.15 -0.14 -8.39
N ILE A 14 -17.81 0.60 -7.49
CA ILE A 14 -18.10 0.15 -6.12
C ILE A 14 -18.82 -1.21 -6.08
N PRO A 15 -19.90 -1.45 -6.86
CA PRO A 15 -20.60 -2.74 -6.80
C PRO A 15 -19.69 -3.91 -7.21
N VAL A 16 -18.91 -3.72 -8.29
CA VAL A 16 -17.96 -4.73 -8.77
C VAL A 16 -16.91 -5.05 -7.71
N PHE A 17 -16.36 -4.02 -7.06
CA PHE A 17 -15.39 -4.20 -5.98
C PHE A 17 -15.96 -4.99 -4.80
N LEU A 18 -17.19 -4.68 -4.38
CA LEU A 18 -17.85 -5.40 -3.28
C LEU A 18 -18.17 -6.86 -3.62
N THR A 19 -18.56 -7.13 -4.86
CA THR A 19 -18.75 -8.51 -5.35
C THR A 19 -17.44 -9.29 -5.30
N MET A 20 -16.34 -8.72 -5.83
CA MET A 20 -15.02 -9.36 -5.80
C MET A 20 -14.55 -9.67 -4.37
N LEU A 21 -14.74 -8.76 -3.42
CA LEU A 21 -14.42 -9.01 -2.01
C LEU A 21 -15.22 -10.18 -1.41
N THR A 22 -16.48 -10.31 -1.81
CA THR A 22 -17.37 -11.38 -1.35
C THR A 22 -16.92 -12.73 -1.92
N GLU A 23 -16.63 -12.78 -3.23
CA GLU A 23 -16.10 -13.97 -3.90
C GLU A 23 -14.77 -14.43 -3.29
N LEU A 24 -13.84 -13.50 -3.04
CA LEU A 24 -12.58 -13.81 -2.38
C LEU A 24 -12.79 -14.46 -1.01
N LYS A 25 -13.71 -13.92 -0.19
CA LYS A 25 -14.02 -14.45 1.14
C LYS A 25 -14.65 -15.85 1.11
N GLN A 26 -15.38 -16.17 0.04
CA GLN A 26 -16.05 -17.45 -0.16
C GLN A 26 -15.16 -18.51 -0.84
N SER A 27 -13.95 -18.14 -1.25
CA SER A 27 -13.02 -19.05 -1.89
C SER A 27 -12.72 -20.28 -1.03
N ALA A 28 -12.72 -21.47 -1.65
CA ALA A 28 -12.29 -22.71 -1.01
C ALA A 28 -10.80 -22.69 -0.62
N PHE A 29 -10.00 -21.82 -1.25
CA PHE A 29 -8.59 -21.66 -0.94
C PHE A 29 -8.43 -20.78 0.30
N LYS A 30 -8.03 -21.38 1.42
CA LYS A 30 -7.82 -20.67 2.70
C LYS A 30 -6.98 -19.38 2.58
N PRO A 31 -5.87 -19.33 1.83
CA PRO A 31 -5.10 -18.09 1.67
C PRO A 31 -5.89 -16.98 0.97
N VAL A 32 -6.71 -17.34 -0.03
CA VAL A 32 -7.54 -16.40 -0.78
C VAL A 32 -8.69 -15.89 0.08
N ALA A 33 -9.32 -16.77 0.85
CA ALA A 33 -10.34 -16.37 1.83
C ALA A 33 -9.77 -15.43 2.91
N ALA A 34 -8.55 -15.69 3.38
CA ALA A 34 -7.85 -14.80 4.31
C ALA A 34 -7.58 -13.42 3.68
N LEU A 35 -7.10 -13.39 2.44
CA LEU A 35 -6.92 -12.14 1.67
C LEU A 35 -8.24 -11.38 1.53
N GLY A 36 -9.33 -12.07 1.18
CA GLY A 36 -10.66 -11.45 1.08
C GLY A 36 -11.12 -10.82 2.40
N LYS A 37 -10.86 -11.48 3.53
CA LYS A 37 -11.14 -10.91 4.87
C LYS A 37 -10.34 -9.65 5.13
N THR A 38 -9.03 -9.67 4.84
CA THR A 38 -8.15 -8.51 4.98
C THR A 38 -8.61 -7.37 4.07
N LEU A 39 -8.80 -7.60 2.78
CA LEU A 39 -9.23 -6.52 1.87
C LEU A 39 -10.62 -5.98 2.24
N SER A 40 -11.51 -6.83 2.75
CA SER A 40 -12.81 -6.40 3.25
C SER A 40 -12.73 -5.52 4.50
N SER A 41 -11.72 -5.65 5.35
CA SER A 41 -11.52 -4.76 6.51
C SER A 41 -10.94 -3.41 6.11
N TRP A 42 -10.26 -3.33 4.96
CA TRP A 42 -9.61 -2.13 4.42
C TRP A 42 -10.34 -1.53 3.21
N LYS A 43 -11.60 -1.92 3.00
CA LYS A 43 -12.37 -1.59 1.79
C LYS A 43 -12.59 -0.08 1.63
N GLU A 44 -12.75 0.64 2.73
CA GLU A 44 -13.00 2.08 2.71
C GLU A 44 -11.74 2.86 2.33
N GLU A 45 -10.62 2.54 2.96
CA GLU A 45 -9.30 3.12 2.66
C GLU A 45 -8.94 2.86 1.20
N SER A 46 -9.15 1.62 0.74
CA SER A 46 -8.92 1.22 -0.65
C SER A 46 -9.77 2.04 -1.63
N ALA A 47 -11.06 2.23 -1.33
CA ALA A 47 -11.95 3.04 -2.16
C ALA A 47 -11.59 4.54 -2.16
N ARG A 48 -11.15 5.09 -1.02
CA ARG A 48 -10.67 6.48 -0.92
C ARG A 48 -9.46 6.73 -1.82
N MET A 49 -8.57 5.75 -1.94
CA MET A 49 -7.38 5.85 -2.81
C MET A 49 -7.73 6.03 -4.30
N TRP A 50 -8.89 5.55 -4.76
CA TRP A 50 -9.30 5.70 -6.17
C TRP A 50 -9.40 7.16 -6.62
N ARG A 51 -9.67 8.10 -5.71
CA ARG A 51 -9.77 9.53 -6.03
C ARG A 51 -8.43 10.27 -5.91
N LEU A 52 -7.37 9.61 -5.46
CA LEU A 52 -6.05 10.21 -5.29
C LEU A 52 -5.19 9.95 -6.53
N SER A 53 -4.60 11.02 -7.06
CA SER A 53 -3.67 10.92 -8.20
C SER A 53 -2.24 10.57 -7.79
N LYS A 54 -1.98 10.51 -6.47
CA LYS A 54 -0.66 10.25 -5.89
C LYS A 54 -0.41 8.75 -5.81
N SER A 55 0.75 8.34 -6.30
CA SER A 55 1.24 6.96 -6.15
C SER A 55 2.07 6.81 -4.87
N ASN A 56 2.17 5.59 -4.34
CA ASN A 56 3.09 5.25 -3.24
C ASN A 56 4.59 5.28 -3.62
N GLY A 57 4.93 5.73 -4.83
CA GLY A 57 6.30 5.69 -5.36
C GLY A 57 7.33 6.45 -4.52
N ILE A 58 6.95 7.58 -3.89
CA ILE A 58 7.86 8.31 -2.99
C ILE A 58 8.17 7.46 -1.75
N THR A 59 7.14 6.91 -1.10
CA THR A 59 7.28 6.04 0.06
C THR A 59 8.15 4.82 -0.26
N GLU A 60 7.91 4.16 -1.39
CA GLU A 60 8.72 3.01 -1.82
C GLU A 60 10.17 3.41 -2.14
N GLY A 61 10.38 4.58 -2.72
CA GLY A 61 11.70 5.15 -2.95
C GLY A 61 12.45 5.38 -1.63
N CYS A 62 11.79 5.94 -0.62
CA CYS A 62 12.33 6.12 0.72
C CYS A 62 12.61 4.77 1.39
N HIS A 63 11.67 3.82 1.36
CA HIS A 63 11.89 2.47 1.88
C HIS A 63 13.08 1.77 1.21
N ARG A 64 13.26 1.92 -0.11
CA ARG A 64 14.42 1.38 -0.83
C ARG A 64 15.73 2.02 -0.34
N LYS A 65 15.76 3.35 -0.19
CA LYS A 65 16.92 4.07 0.35
C LYS A 65 17.24 3.61 1.77
N MET A 66 16.23 3.49 2.64
CA MET A 66 16.38 2.97 4.01
C MET A 66 17.00 1.57 4.03
N LYS A 67 16.50 0.64 3.21
CA LYS A 67 17.07 -0.71 3.09
C LYS A 67 18.51 -0.69 2.57
N LEU A 68 18.86 0.22 1.65
CA LEU A 68 20.22 0.37 1.16
C LEU A 68 21.16 0.91 2.25
N ILE A 69 20.71 1.86 3.07
CA ILE A 69 21.45 2.35 4.24
C ILE A 69 21.72 1.23 5.22
N GLN A 70 20.71 0.39 5.51
CA GLN A 70 20.87 -0.77 6.39
C GLN A 70 21.90 -1.77 5.83
N ARG A 71 21.82 -2.13 4.56
CA ARG A 71 22.76 -3.08 3.91
C ARG A 71 24.19 -2.56 3.79
N ARG A 72 24.37 -1.27 3.45
CA ARG A 72 25.72 -0.68 3.37
C ARG A 72 26.39 -0.59 4.75
N ALA A 73 25.59 -0.67 5.79
CA ALA A 73 26.06 -0.38 7.12
C ALA A 73 26.48 -1.60 7.92
N ASP A 74 26.11 -2.84 7.53
CA ASP A 74 26.33 -4.14 8.22
C ASP A 74 27.10 -4.04 9.56
N GLY A 75 26.54 -3.31 10.54
CA GLY A 75 27.37 -2.65 11.56
C GLY A 75 26.89 -1.32 12.17
N PHE A 76 25.80 -0.66 11.73
CA PHE A 76 25.19 0.39 12.57
C PHE A 76 24.58 -0.23 13.84
N LYS A 77 25.39 -0.30 14.91
CA LYS A 77 24.97 -0.78 16.23
C LYS A 77 24.03 0.18 16.96
N ASN A 78 23.87 1.41 16.46
CA ASN A 78 23.09 2.48 17.08
C ASN A 78 21.97 2.96 16.15
N PHE A 79 20.74 2.89 16.64
CA PHE A 79 19.53 3.37 15.96
C PHE A 79 19.60 4.87 15.62
N GLU A 80 20.23 5.69 16.46
CA GLU A 80 20.29 7.14 16.24
C GLU A 80 21.11 7.49 14.99
N ASN A 81 22.20 6.76 14.72
CA ASN A 81 22.99 6.95 13.50
C ASN A 81 22.22 6.54 12.24
N VAL A 82 21.42 5.47 12.31
CA VAL A 82 20.50 5.08 11.22
C VAL A 82 19.46 6.18 11.00
N ARG A 83 18.88 6.71 12.07
CA ARG A 83 17.87 7.77 12.02
C ARG A 83 18.41 9.05 11.38
N VAL A 84 19.59 9.50 11.78
CA VAL A 84 20.27 10.67 11.18
C VAL A 84 20.51 10.46 9.70
N ARG A 85 20.99 9.27 9.29
CA ARG A 85 21.24 8.94 7.89
C ARG A 85 19.97 8.88 7.05
N VAL A 86 18.88 8.34 7.60
CA VAL A 86 17.58 8.30 6.93
C VAL A 86 17.02 9.70 6.72
N LYS A 87 17.06 10.57 7.75
CA LYS A 87 16.64 11.98 7.62
C LYS A 87 17.43 12.70 6.52
N GLY A 88 18.75 12.58 6.50
CA GLY A 88 19.59 13.25 5.51
C GLY A 88 19.40 12.75 4.06
N LEU A 89 18.99 11.49 3.85
CA LEU A 89 18.90 10.88 2.52
C LEU A 89 17.48 10.75 1.96
N CYS A 90 16.46 10.77 2.82
CA CYS A 90 15.06 10.64 2.45
C CYS A 90 14.28 11.97 2.46
N GLY A 91 14.86 13.04 3.03
CA GLY A 91 14.22 14.36 3.14
C GLY A 91 13.52 14.55 4.48
#